data_AF-A0A1Q9YCP0-F1
#
_entry.id   AF-A0A1Q9YCP0-F1
#
_cell.length_a   1.000
_cell.length_b   1.000
_cell.length_c   1.000
_cell.angle_alpha   90.00
_cell.angle_beta   90.00
_cell.angle_gamma   90.00
#
_symmetry.space_group_name_H-M   'P 1'
#
loop_
_entity.id
_entity.type
_entity.pdbx_description
1 polymer ?
#
loop_
_entity_poly.entity_id
_entity_poly.type
_entity_poly.pdbx_seq_one_letter_code
_entity_poly.pdbx_strand_id
1 'polypeptide(L)'
;CPLRSRCTKAKGGRVIQICHELERMKAKVRENMSSDAGHEIMVSRSIQAEGTFGDLKENYRYSRLRRRGLENVKFEVLIVAMGHNIGKLNNINRMSFPELERYGKLKEQKSEI
;
A
#
# COMPACT_ATOMS: atom_id res chain seq x y z
N CYS A 1 -21.44 -28.55 -28.24
CA CYS A 1 -20.35 -29.52 -28.53
C CYS A 1 -20.92 -30.93 -28.45
N PRO A 2 -20.92 -31.70 -29.55
CA PRO A 2 -21.47 -33.06 -29.61
C PRO A 2 -20.76 -34.07 -28.68
N LEU A 3 -19.50 -33.82 -28.31
CA LEU A 3 -18.70 -34.68 -27.43
C LEU A 3 -18.83 -34.32 -25.93
N ARG A 4 -19.73 -33.40 -25.56
CA ARG A 4 -19.81 -32.84 -24.20
C ARG A 4 -20.03 -33.92 -23.13
N SER A 5 -20.81 -34.96 -23.42
CA SER A 5 -21.05 -36.08 -22.51
C SER A 5 -19.80 -36.89 -22.17
N ARG A 6 -18.77 -36.86 -23.03
CA ARG A 6 -17.46 -37.49 -22.80
C ARG A 6 -16.42 -36.53 -22.19
N CYS A 7 -16.59 -35.23 -22.41
CA CYS A 7 -15.62 -34.21 -21.97
C CYS A 7 -15.86 -33.65 -20.56
N THR A 8 -17.08 -33.69 -20.01
CA THR A 8 -17.38 -33.07 -18.69
C THR A 8 -18.51 -33.79 -17.95
N LYS A 9 -18.34 -33.96 -16.63
CA LYS A 9 -19.35 -34.52 -15.71
C LYS A 9 -20.34 -33.47 -15.19
N ALA A 10 -20.11 -32.18 -15.43
CA ALA A 10 -20.96 -31.10 -14.94
C ALA A 10 -22.32 -31.08 -15.68
N LYS A 11 -23.41 -31.01 -14.91
CA LYS A 11 -24.79 -30.97 -15.43
C LYS A 11 -25.13 -29.70 -16.20
N GLY A 12 -24.43 -28.59 -15.93
CA GLY A 12 -24.64 -27.28 -16.55
C GLY A 12 -23.38 -26.71 -17.22
N GLY A 13 -23.53 -25.54 -17.86
CA GLY A 13 -22.40 -24.69 -18.25
C GLY A 13 -21.80 -23.94 -17.07
N ARG A 14 -20.69 -23.24 -17.31
CA ARG A 14 -20.10 -22.31 -16.33
C ARG A 14 -21.08 -21.14 -16.18
N VAL A 15 -21.56 -20.88 -14.96
CA VAL A 15 -22.40 -19.72 -14.66
C VAL A 15 -21.48 -18.58 -14.22
N ILE A 16 -21.56 -17.45 -14.91
CA ILE A 16 -20.86 -16.22 -14.52
C ILE A 16 -21.88 -15.35 -13.79
N GLN A 17 -21.58 -14.98 -12.55
CA GLN A 17 -22.39 -14.03 -11.79
C GLN A 17 -21.68 -12.69 -11.74
N ILE A 18 -22.41 -11.63 -12.09
CA ILE A 18 -21.91 -10.26 -12.09
C ILE A 18 -22.54 -9.53 -10.91
N CYS A 19 -21.70 -9.04 -9.99
CA CYS A 19 -22.17 -8.17 -8.91
C CYS A 19 -22.17 -6.73 -9.42
N HIS A 20 -23.36 -6.19 -9.73
CA HIS A 20 -23.50 -4.84 -10.26
C HIS A 20 -23.00 -3.76 -9.30
N GLU A 21 -23.14 -3.99 -7.99
CA GLU A 21 -22.64 -3.06 -6.97
C GLU A 21 -21.12 -3.00 -6.95
N LEU A 22 -20.45 -4.15 -7.04
CA LEU A 22 -19.00 -4.21 -7.16
C LEU A 22 -18.51 -3.48 -8.42
N GLU A 23 -19.19 -3.64 -9.55
CA GLU A 23 -18.83 -2.94 -10.78
C GLU A 23 -19.00 -1.41 -10.66
N ARG A 24 -20.05 -0.94 -9.98
CA ARG A 24 -20.21 0.49 -9.66
C ARG A 24 -19.07 1.01 -8.80
N MET A 25 -18.68 0.28 -7.76
CA MET A 25 -17.55 0.67 -6.90
C MET A 25 -16.23 0.74 -7.69
N LYS A 26 -15.97 -0.25 -8.55
CA LYS A 26 -14.78 -0.25 -9.43
C LYS A 26 -14.78 0.92 -10.41
N ALA A 27 -15.94 1.29 -10.94
CA ALA A 27 -16.06 2.43 -11.86
C ALA A 27 -15.71 3.74 -11.16
N LYS A 28 -16.27 3.99 -9.96
CA LYS A 28 -15.95 5.16 -9.14
C LYS A 28 -14.47 5.22 -8.77
N VAL A 29 -13.90 4.08 -8.41
CA VAL A 29 -12.46 3.98 -8.11
C VAL A 29 -11.61 4.31 -9.33
N ARG A 30 -11.98 3.83 -10.52
CA ARG A 30 -11.29 4.15 -11.79
C ARG A 30 -11.39 5.63 -12.13
N GLU A 31 -12.57 6.22 -11.99
CA GLU A 31 -12.78 7.65 -12.20
C GLU A 31 -11.86 8.49 -11.30
N ASN A 32 -11.85 8.18 -9.99
CA ASN A 32 -10.97 8.85 -9.04
C ASN A 32 -9.49 8.70 -9.40
N MET A 33 -9.05 7.49 -9.77
CA MET A 33 -7.65 7.25 -10.15
C MET A 33 -7.25 7.84 -11.50
N SER A 34 -8.21 8.10 -12.40
CA SER A 34 -7.94 8.68 -13.72
C SER A 34 -7.84 10.20 -13.70
N SER A 35 -8.22 10.84 -12.59
CA SER A 35 -8.03 12.27 -12.38
C SER A 35 -6.56 12.59 -12.07
N ASP A 36 -6.08 13.76 -12.49
CA ASP A 36 -4.71 14.20 -12.22
C ASP A 36 -4.40 14.24 -10.72
N ALA A 37 -5.32 14.77 -9.92
CA ALA A 37 -5.21 14.77 -8.46
C ALA A 37 -5.15 13.34 -7.87
N GLY A 38 -5.90 12.40 -8.46
CA GLY A 38 -5.84 10.99 -8.09
C GLY A 38 -4.50 10.36 -8.42
N HIS A 39 -3.89 10.75 -9.53
CA HIS A 39 -2.56 10.31 -9.93
C HIS A 39 -1.49 10.79 -8.95
N GLU A 40 -1.47 12.09 -8.63
CA GLU A 40 -0.53 12.68 -7.66
C GLU A 40 -0.62 12.01 -6.28
N ILE A 41 -1.84 11.79 -5.77
CA ILE A 41 -2.04 11.09 -4.49
C ILE A 41 -1.50 9.65 -4.56
N MET A 42 -1.69 8.95 -5.68
CA MET A 42 -1.21 7.58 -5.85
C MET A 42 0.32 7.51 -5.87
N VAL A 43 0.97 8.42 -6.58
CA VAL A 43 2.43 8.47 -6.64
C VAL A 43 3.00 8.83 -5.25
N SER A 44 2.45 9.84 -4.59
CA SER A 44 2.83 10.20 -3.23
C SER A 44 2.67 9.03 -2.24
N ARG A 45 1.59 8.25 -2.36
CA ARG A 45 1.39 7.02 -1.58
C ARG A 45 2.43 5.96 -1.87
N SER A 46 2.78 5.72 -3.13
CA SER A 46 3.84 4.77 -3.49
C SER A 46 5.17 5.19 -2.87
N ILE A 47 5.58 6.45 -3.06
CA ILE A 47 6.85 6.97 -2.55
C ILE A 47 6.96 6.89 -1.02
N GLN A 48 5.91 7.30 -0.31
CA GLN A 48 5.93 7.36 1.16
C GLN A 48 5.69 5.99 1.80
N ALA A 49 4.72 5.23 1.31
CA ALA A 49 4.33 3.97 1.91
C ALA A 49 5.36 2.88 1.61
N GLU A 50 5.80 2.72 0.36
CA GLU A 50 6.70 1.63 -0.02
C GLU A 50 8.06 1.73 0.66
N GLY A 51 8.64 2.94 0.71
CA GLY A 51 9.90 3.16 1.43
C GLY A 51 9.80 2.79 2.91
N THR A 52 8.73 3.25 3.56
CA THR A 52 8.50 2.97 4.99
C THR A 52 8.29 1.47 5.24
N PHE A 53 7.48 0.79 4.40
CA PHE A 53 7.25 -0.65 4.55
C PHE A 53 8.49 -1.48 4.21
N GLY A 54 9.32 -1.04 3.25
CA GLY A 54 10.61 -1.64 2.93
C GLY A 54 11.57 -1.57 4.13
N ASP A 55 11.70 -0.40 4.74
CA ASP A 55 12.50 -0.20 5.95
C ASP A 55 12.02 -1.09 7.11
N LEU A 56 10.71 -1.14 7.35
CA LEU A 56 10.17 -2.00 8.40
C LEU A 56 10.50 -3.48 8.15
N LYS A 57 10.32 -3.96 6.92
CA LYS A 57 10.51 -5.38 6.61
C LYS A 57 11.97 -5.80 6.59
N GLU A 58 12.82 -5.08 5.86
CA GLU A 58 14.22 -5.46 5.65
C GLU A 58 15.14 -4.91 6.74
N ASN A 59 15.08 -3.59 6.98
CA ASN A 59 15.98 -2.95 7.94
C ASN A 59 15.62 -3.31 9.38
N TYR A 60 14.33 -3.33 9.73
CA TYR A 60 13.89 -3.65 11.09
C TYR A 60 13.49 -5.12 11.28
N ARG A 61 13.59 -5.94 10.23
CA ARG A 61 13.21 -7.37 10.23
C ARG A 61 11.76 -7.60 10.71
N TYR A 62 10.89 -6.61 10.53
CA TYR A 62 9.50 -6.63 10.93
C TYR A 62 8.62 -7.18 9.80
N SER A 63 8.80 -8.46 9.49
CA SER A 63 8.07 -9.13 8.39
C SER A 63 6.76 -9.78 8.83
N ARG A 64 6.55 -9.99 10.14
CA ARG A 64 5.39 -10.68 10.70
C ARG A 64 4.89 -10.00 11.97
N LEU A 65 3.57 -9.94 12.10
CA LEU A 65 2.90 -9.55 13.34
C LEU A 65 3.10 -10.64 14.39
N ARG A 66 3.42 -10.24 15.62
CA ARG A 66 3.62 -11.18 16.74
C ARG A 66 2.38 -11.35 17.60
N ARG A 67 1.51 -10.34 17.62
CA ARG A 67 0.25 -10.34 18.36
C ARG A 67 -0.91 -10.88 17.50
N ARG A 68 -1.97 -11.30 18.18
CA ARG A 68 -3.23 -11.78 17.58
C ARG A 68 -4.42 -10.99 18.12
N GLY A 69 -5.48 -10.90 17.31
CA GLY A 69 -6.64 -10.07 17.60
C GLY A 69 -6.44 -8.62 17.15
N LEU A 70 -7.51 -7.99 16.67
CA LEU A 70 -7.45 -6.69 16.00
C LEU A 70 -6.83 -5.60 16.88
N GLU A 71 -7.22 -5.55 18.15
CA GLU A 71 -6.74 -4.56 19.12
C GLU A 71 -5.23 -4.69 19.36
N ASN A 72 -4.75 -5.90 19.64
CA ASN A 72 -3.33 -6.12 19.92
C ASN A 72 -2.46 -5.93 18.68
N VAL A 73 -2.97 -6.31 17.50
CA VAL A 73 -2.29 -6.06 16.22
C VAL A 73 -2.20 -4.55 15.97
N LYS A 74 -3.27 -3.80 16.20
CA LYS A 74 -3.28 -2.35 16.08
C LYS A 74 -2.25 -1.71 17.01
N PHE A 75 -2.21 -2.13 18.26
CA PHE A 75 -1.23 -1.65 19.24
C PHE A 75 0.22 -1.92 18.78
N GLU A 76 0.50 -3.14 18.31
CA GLU A 76 1.83 -3.51 17.82
C GLU A 76 2.27 -2.63 16.64
N VAL A 77 1.41 -2.46 15.63
CA VAL A 77 1.70 -1.65 14.46
C VAL A 77 1.92 -0.18 14.85
N LEU A 78 1.13 0.36 15.78
CA LEU A 78 1.29 1.73 16.26
C LEU A 78 2.65 1.94 16.95
N ILE A 79 3.07 1.00 17.81
CA ILE A 79 4.39 1.09 18.46
C ILE A 79 5.53 1.07 17.43
N VAL A 80 5.45 0.17 16.46
CA VAL A 80 6.47 0.05 15.40
C VAL A 80 6.54 1.34 14.58
N ALA A 81 5.38 1.91 14.21
CA ALA A 81 5.31 3.18 13.49
C ALA A 81 5.88 4.35 14.31
N MET A 82 5.58 4.43 15.61
CA MET A 82 6.16 5.43 16.51
C MET A 82 7.68 5.31 16.58
N GLY A 83 8.20 4.09 16.76
CA GLY A 83 9.64 3.83 16.78
C GLY A 83 10.34 4.25 15.49
N HIS A 84 9.75 3.95 14.33
CA HIS A 84 10.27 4.38 13.03
C HIS A 84 10.31 5.92 12.91
N ASN A 85 9.24 6.61 13.31
CA ASN A 85 9.17 8.07 13.27
C ASN A 85 10.20 8.74 14.19
N ILE A 86 10.38 8.22 15.40
CA ILE A 86 11.41 8.71 16.34
C ILE A 86 12.80 8.50 15.75
N GLY A 87 13.09 7.33 15.17
CA GLY A 87 14.35 7.06 14.49
C GLY A 87 14.63 8.05 13.36
N LYS A 88 13.63 8.34 12.53
CA LYS A 88 13.70 9.32 11.45
C LYS A 88 13.99 10.73 11.97
N LEU A 89 13.30 11.17 13.03
CA LEU A 89 13.52 12.47 13.66
C LEU A 89 14.92 12.59 14.25
N ASN A 90 15.39 11.56 14.95
CA ASN A 90 16.73 11.53 15.52
C ASN A 90 17.82 11.58 14.43
N ASN A 91 17.61 10.91 13.29
CA ASN A 91 18.52 11.01 12.16
C ASN A 91 18.56 12.43 11.60
N ILE A 92 17.41 13.09 11.45
CA ILE A 92 17.33 14.51 11.02
C ILE A 92 18.10 15.41 12.00
N ASN A 93 17.90 15.25 13.31
CA ASN A 93 18.57 16.07 14.32
C ASN A 93 20.11 15.90 14.34
N ARG A 94 20.63 14.81 13.77
CA ARG A 94 22.08 14.55 13.67
C ARG A 94 22.70 15.05 12.37
N MET A 95 21.88 15.46 11.40
CA MET A 95 22.35 15.99 10.12
C MET A 95 22.93 17.39 10.29
N SER A 96 24.02 17.66 9.56
CA SER A 96 24.55 19.01 9.39
C SER A 96 23.61 19.86 8.53
N PHE A 97 23.73 21.19 8.62
CA PHE A 97 22.90 22.11 7.84
C PHE A 97 22.92 21.84 6.32
N PRO A 98 24.08 21.55 5.68
CA PRO A 98 24.12 21.17 4.26
C PRO A 98 23.39 19.85 3.95
N GLU A 99 23.37 18.90 4.89
CA GLU A 99 22.64 17.65 4.73
C GLU A 99 21.13 17.85 4.87
N LEU A 100 20.69 18.73 5.78
CA LEU A 100 19.29 19.09 5.96
C LEU A 100 18.71 19.77 4.71
N GLU A 101 19.45 20.69 4.08
CA GLU A 101 19.04 21.31 2.81
C GLU A 101 18.87 20.27 1.70
N ARG A 102 19.84 19.34 1.56
CA ARG A 102 19.73 18.25 0.58
C ARG A 102 18.53 17.36 0.86
N TYR A 103 18.31 17.00 2.13
CA TYR A 103 17.18 16.19 2.57
C TYR A 103 15.83 16.87 2.31
N GLY A 104 15.74 18.19 2.52
CA GLY A 104 14.56 19.00 2.20
C GLY A 104 14.23 18.98 0.71
N LYS A 105 15.23 19.25 -0.15
CA LYS A 105 15.07 19.21 -1.62
C LYS A 105 14.66 17.81 -2.12
N LEU A 106 15.23 16.75 -1.56
CA LEU A 106 14.86 15.36 -1.86
C LEU A 106 13.41 15.04 -1.46
N LYS A 107 12.90 15.68 -0.40
CA LYS A 107 11.50 15.52 0.04
C LYS A 107 10.55 16.30 -0.85
N GLU A 108 10.89 17.53 -1.22
CA GLU A 108 10.09 18.36 -2.13
C GLU A 108 9.97 17.71 -3.51
N GLN A 109 11.08 17.23 -4.07
CA GLN A 109 11.07 16.45 -5.32
C GLN A 109 10.25 15.15 -5.22
N LYS A 110 10.14 14.55 -4.04
CA LYS A 110 9.31 13.35 -3.80
C LYS A 110 7.83 13.68 -3.56
N SER A 111 7.49 14.95 -3.29
CA SER A 111 6.11 15.40 -3.15
C SER A 111 5.55 16.05 -4.40
N GLU A 112 6.42 16.46 -5.33
CA GLU A 112 6.07 17.06 -6.64
C GLU A 112 5.95 16.03 -7.78
N ILE A 113 6.26 14.76 -7.51
CA ILE A 113 6.08 13.61 -8.42
C ILE A 113 4.94 12.76 -7.86
#